data_AF-A0A2S7CUY7-F1
#
_entry.id   AF-A0A2S7CUY7-F1
#
_cell.length_a   1.000
_cell.length_b   1.000
_cell.length_c   1.000
_cell.angle_alpha   90.00
_cell.angle_beta   90.00
_cell.angle_gamma   90.00
#
_symmetry.space_group_name_H-M   'P 1'
#
loop_
_entity.id
_entity.type
_entity.pdbx_description
1 polymer ?
#
loop_
_entity_poly.entity_id
_entity_poly.type
_entity_poly.pdbx_seq_one_letter_code
_entity_poly.pdbx_strand_id
1 'polypeptide(L)'
;MKPYLKFLVLIVAAMLAVPVFAFVAYDAFVVAPRVGDLRTILSNADPLDRSPPANIRLYVHALHSKGASPSEVVAMRLHSRFLQRSGVFRSHIEQFLWARLISLHLSEDEVLALYSTLAYNGEGTGLNALSRRMFAKPLSDLDDREAATLVAYTRAPGVYARDPASLSARRDRLISDARSGL
;
A
#
# COMPACT_ATOMS: atom_id res chain seq x y z
N MET A 1 -25.30 5.20 -44.27
CA MET A 1 -24.86 5.94 -43.07
C MET A 1 -24.16 7.22 -43.52
N LYS A 2 -24.64 8.39 -43.09
CA LYS A 2 -24.08 9.67 -43.54
C LYS A 2 -22.62 9.80 -43.06
N PRO A 3 -21.70 10.38 -43.86
CA PRO A 3 -20.25 10.33 -43.60
C PRO A 3 -19.85 10.86 -42.22
N TYR A 4 -20.57 11.84 -41.68
CA TYR A 4 -20.36 12.37 -40.32
C TYR A 4 -20.55 11.33 -39.20
N LEU A 5 -21.42 10.33 -39.39
CA LEU A 5 -21.69 9.30 -38.38
C LEU A 5 -20.51 8.32 -38.26
N LYS A 6 -19.83 8.01 -39.37
CA LYS A 6 -18.62 7.18 -39.37
C LYS A 6 -17.45 7.90 -38.69
N PHE A 7 -17.29 9.19 -38.96
CA PHE A 7 -16.29 10.02 -38.27
C PHE A 7 -16.55 10.13 -36.77
N LEU A 8 -17.81 10.33 -36.35
CA LEU A 8 -18.19 10.37 -34.94
C LEU A 8 -17.86 9.05 -34.23
N VAL A 9 -18.23 7.92 -34.82
CA VAL A 9 -17.93 6.58 -34.27
C VAL A 9 -16.41 6.36 -34.14
N LEU A 10 -15.64 6.77 -35.15
CA LEU A 10 -14.18 6.66 -35.13
C LEU A 10 -13.57 7.49 -33.99
N ILE A 11 -14.04 8.73 -33.80
CA ILE A 11 -13.57 9.63 -32.73
C ILE A 11 -13.88 9.03 -31.36
N VAL A 12 -15.10 8.55 -31.15
CA VAL A 12 -15.50 7.92 -29.87
C VAL A 12 -14.69 6.66 -29.62
N ALA A 13 -14.50 5.81 -30.64
CA ALA A 13 -13.68 4.62 -30.54
C ALA A 13 -12.22 4.96 -30.18
N ALA A 14 -11.63 5.97 -30.82
CA ALA A 14 -10.28 6.44 -30.50
C ALA A 14 -10.18 7.01 -29.07
N MET A 15 -11.19 7.78 -28.64
CA MET A 15 -11.22 8.36 -27.29
C MET A 15 -11.25 7.30 -26.18
N LEU A 16 -11.82 6.12 -26.46
CA LEU A 16 -11.81 4.97 -25.53
C LEU A 16 -10.55 4.11 -25.68
N ALA A 17 -10.07 3.91 -26.91
CA ALA A 17 -8.92 3.05 -27.19
C ALA A 17 -7.59 3.67 -26.73
N VAL A 18 -7.42 4.99 -26.90
CA VAL A 18 -6.16 5.68 -26.56
C VAL A 18 -5.81 5.57 -25.06
N PRO A 19 -6.72 5.84 -24.11
CA PRO A 19 -6.42 5.66 -22.68
C PRO A 19 -6.09 4.21 -22.31
N VAL A 20 -6.79 3.24 -22.89
CA VAL A 20 -6.52 1.81 -22.65
C VAL A 20 -5.15 1.43 -23.18
N PHE A 21 -4.82 1.85 -24.41
CA PHE A 21 -3.50 1.62 -24.99
C PHE A 21 -2.40 2.30 -24.17
N ALA A 22 -2.60 3.54 -23.73
CA ALA A 22 -1.67 4.25 -22.87
C ALA A 22 -1.49 3.55 -21.51
N PHE A 23 -2.56 3.01 -20.92
CA PHE A 23 -2.50 2.23 -19.68
C PHE A 23 -1.68 0.95 -19.85
N VAL A 24 -1.94 0.17 -20.90
CA VAL A 24 -1.20 -1.06 -21.21
C VAL A 24 0.26 -0.77 -21.54
N ALA A 25 0.54 0.30 -22.31
CA ALA A 25 1.90 0.73 -22.59
C ALA A 25 2.63 1.16 -21.31
N TYR A 26 1.96 1.94 -20.45
CA TYR A 26 2.53 2.34 -19.17
C TYR A 26 2.87 1.14 -18.29
N ASP A 27 1.99 0.15 -18.23
CA ASP A 27 2.26 -1.10 -17.53
C ASP A 27 3.50 -1.81 -18.07
N ALA A 28 3.51 -2.09 -19.39
CA ALA A 28 4.57 -2.84 -20.05
C ALA A 28 5.96 -2.17 -19.93
N PHE A 29 6.02 -0.84 -19.97
CA PHE A 29 7.29 -0.10 -19.96
C PHE A 29 7.72 0.40 -18.59
N VAL A 30 6.79 0.60 -17.64
CA VAL A 30 7.09 1.25 -16.35
C VAL A 30 6.93 0.32 -15.15
N VAL A 31 5.82 -0.42 -15.05
CA VAL A 31 5.49 -1.19 -13.85
C VAL A 31 5.91 -2.65 -13.97
N ALA A 32 5.54 -3.34 -15.04
CA ALA A 32 5.84 -4.76 -15.25
C ALA A 32 7.34 -5.08 -15.12
N PRO A 33 8.28 -4.29 -15.67
CA PRO A 33 9.72 -4.54 -15.50
C PRO A 33 10.19 -4.45 -14.04
N ARG A 34 9.49 -3.69 -13.19
CA ARG A 34 9.84 -3.45 -11.78
C ARG A 34 9.21 -4.45 -10.83
N VAL A 35 8.27 -5.27 -11.28
CA VAL A 35 7.65 -6.32 -10.44
C VAL A 35 8.72 -7.30 -9.93
N GLY A 36 9.74 -7.58 -10.75
CA GLY A 36 10.91 -8.38 -10.32
C GLY A 36 11.68 -7.74 -9.16
N ASP A 37 11.87 -6.41 -9.20
CA ASP A 37 12.51 -5.67 -8.11
C ASP A 37 11.68 -5.75 -6.82
N LEU A 38 10.35 -5.65 -6.93
CA LEU A 38 9.45 -5.76 -5.77
C LEU A 38 9.53 -7.14 -5.12
N ARG A 39 9.57 -8.21 -5.93
CA ARG A 39 9.77 -9.58 -5.41
C ARG A 39 11.15 -9.77 -4.81
N THR A 40 12.17 -9.08 -5.33
CA THR A 40 13.51 -9.07 -4.74
C THR A 40 13.55 -8.34 -3.40
N ILE A 41 12.76 -7.27 -3.24
CA ILE A 41 12.56 -6.62 -1.92
C ILE A 41 11.94 -7.64 -0.96
N LEU A 42 10.91 -8.37 -1.39
CA LEU A 42 10.26 -9.38 -0.57
C LEU A 42 11.16 -10.56 -0.21
N SER A 43 12.03 -11.02 -1.12
CA SER A 43 12.94 -12.14 -0.83
C SER A 43 13.98 -11.80 0.24
N ASN A 44 14.32 -10.52 0.36
CA ASN A 44 15.27 -10.00 1.36
C ASN A 44 14.59 -9.46 2.63
N ALA A 45 13.26 -9.45 2.68
CA ALA A 45 12.50 -8.95 3.81
C ALA A 45 12.58 -9.90 5.02
N ASP A 46 12.32 -9.36 6.21
CA ASP A 46 12.14 -10.17 7.41
C ASP A 46 11.01 -11.21 7.18
N PRO A 47 11.17 -12.48 7.58
CA PRO A 47 10.16 -13.52 7.34
C PRO A 47 8.77 -13.16 7.87
N LEU A 48 8.68 -12.44 8.98
CA LEU A 48 7.42 -12.03 9.60
C LEU A 48 6.84 -10.76 8.97
N ASP A 49 7.63 -9.96 8.25
CA ASP A 49 7.12 -8.89 7.39
C ASP A 49 6.67 -9.46 6.03
N ARG A 50 7.39 -10.46 5.51
CA ARG A 50 7.06 -11.15 4.24
C ARG A 50 5.79 -11.98 4.33
N SER A 51 5.50 -12.54 5.49
CA SER A 51 4.30 -13.33 5.75
C SER A 51 3.67 -12.90 7.08
N PRO A 52 3.03 -11.71 7.12
CA PRO A 52 2.54 -11.13 8.36
C PRO A 52 1.49 -12.02 9.04
N PRO A 53 1.55 -12.19 10.38
CA PRO A 53 0.57 -12.96 11.14
C PRO A 53 -0.87 -12.46 10.96
N ALA A 54 -1.84 -13.33 11.23
CA ALA A 54 -3.26 -13.07 10.96
C ALA A 54 -3.80 -11.81 11.66
N ASN A 55 -3.41 -11.57 12.91
CA ASN A 55 -3.78 -10.36 13.66
C ASN A 55 -3.23 -9.07 13.00
N ILE A 56 -1.97 -9.09 12.54
CA ILE A 56 -1.37 -7.97 11.80
C ILE A 56 -2.15 -7.71 10.52
N ARG A 57 -2.42 -8.75 9.73
CA ARG A 57 -3.21 -8.64 8.49
C ARG A 57 -4.58 -8.04 8.77
N LEU A 58 -5.30 -8.57 9.76
CA LEU A 58 -6.60 -8.06 10.18
C LEU A 58 -6.56 -6.56 10.48
N TYR A 59 -5.61 -6.11 11.29
CA TYR A 59 -5.51 -4.70 11.66
C TYR A 59 -5.04 -3.81 10.51
N VAL A 60 -4.20 -4.31 9.58
CA VAL A 60 -3.84 -3.58 8.37
C VAL A 60 -5.07 -3.38 7.47
N HIS A 61 -5.89 -4.42 7.27
CA HIS A 61 -7.15 -4.28 6.54
C HIS A 61 -8.11 -3.31 7.24
N ALA A 62 -8.29 -3.43 8.56
CA ALA A 62 -9.14 -2.53 9.32
C ALA A 62 -8.65 -1.07 9.23
N LEU A 63 -7.34 -0.84 9.25
CA LEU A 63 -6.73 0.49 9.13
C LEU A 63 -7.10 1.18 7.82
N HIS A 64 -7.21 0.40 6.75
CA HIS A 64 -7.42 0.87 5.37
C HIS A 64 -8.86 0.68 4.87
N SER A 65 -9.75 0.08 5.67
CA SER A 65 -11.16 -0.17 5.32
C SER A 65 -11.96 1.08 4.92
N LYS A 66 -11.58 2.26 5.44
CA LYS A 66 -12.27 3.55 5.23
C LYS A 66 -11.35 4.60 4.57
N GLY A 67 -10.24 4.19 3.98
CA GLY A 67 -9.20 5.09 3.50
C GLY A 67 -8.44 4.54 2.30
N ALA A 68 -7.18 4.96 2.16
CA ALA A 68 -6.31 4.48 1.10
C ALA A 68 -6.07 2.98 1.26
N SER A 69 -6.12 2.20 0.19
CA SER A 69 -5.87 0.76 0.24
C SER A 69 -4.40 0.45 0.59
N PRO A 70 -4.08 -0.79 1.03
CA PRO A 70 -2.69 -1.21 1.18
C PRO A 70 -1.86 -1.01 -0.09
N SER A 71 -2.43 -1.26 -1.28
CA SER A 71 -1.73 -1.05 -2.56
C SER A 71 -1.48 0.42 -2.86
N GLU A 72 -2.37 1.33 -2.47
CA GLU A 72 -2.14 2.78 -2.58
C GLU A 72 -1.01 3.26 -1.65
N VAL A 73 -0.95 2.73 -0.43
CA VAL A 73 0.17 3.03 0.48
C VAL A 73 1.48 2.48 -0.07
N VAL A 74 1.50 1.25 -0.57
CA VAL A 74 2.68 0.66 -1.21
C VAL A 74 3.08 1.49 -2.43
N ALA A 75 2.15 1.86 -3.30
CA ALA A 75 2.41 2.71 -4.47
C ALA A 75 3.02 4.06 -4.08
N MET A 76 2.50 4.72 -3.05
CA MET A 76 3.03 5.98 -2.53
C MET A 76 4.48 5.81 -2.03
N ARG A 77 4.77 4.72 -1.30
CA ARG A 77 6.13 4.43 -0.79
C ARG A 77 7.09 4.13 -1.93
N LEU A 78 6.66 3.35 -2.93
CA LEU A 78 7.47 3.02 -4.09
C LEU A 78 7.69 4.21 -5.01
N HIS A 79 6.69 5.09 -5.18
CA HIS A 79 6.81 6.36 -5.91
C HIS A 79 7.96 7.18 -5.35
N SER A 80 8.03 7.35 -4.02
CA SER A 80 9.12 8.08 -3.37
C SER A 80 10.52 7.45 -3.57
N ARG A 81 10.60 6.16 -3.92
CA ARG A 81 11.85 5.42 -4.12
C ARG A 81 12.28 5.32 -5.58
N PHE A 82 11.33 5.20 -6.50
CA PHE A 82 11.60 4.90 -7.92
C PHE A 82 11.29 6.03 -8.88
N LEU A 83 10.40 6.96 -8.53
CA LEU A 83 9.97 8.03 -9.42
C LEU A 83 10.61 9.35 -8.98
N GLN A 84 11.25 10.02 -9.93
CA GLN A 84 11.83 11.35 -9.71
C GLN A 84 10.73 12.36 -9.40
N ARG A 85 11.07 13.39 -8.61
CA ARG A 85 10.19 14.53 -8.31
C ARG A 85 9.59 15.07 -9.61
N SER A 86 8.30 14.78 -9.83
CA SER A 86 7.50 15.32 -10.93
C SER A 86 6.51 16.36 -10.38
N GLY A 87 5.81 17.08 -11.25
CA GLY A 87 4.77 18.00 -10.81
C GLY A 87 3.68 17.30 -9.99
N VAL A 88 3.03 18.02 -9.08
CA VAL A 88 2.04 17.47 -8.13
C VAL A 88 0.95 16.64 -8.84
N PHE A 89 0.36 17.18 -9.91
CA PHE A 89 -0.65 16.46 -10.71
C PHE A 89 -0.14 15.14 -11.30
N ARG A 90 1.08 15.15 -11.84
CA ARG A 90 1.70 13.95 -12.42
C ARG A 90 1.98 12.91 -11.35
N SER A 91 2.45 13.33 -10.17
CA SER A 91 2.71 12.42 -9.05
C SER A 91 1.44 11.72 -8.57
N HIS A 92 0.29 12.40 -8.55
CA HIS A 92 -0.99 11.76 -8.19
C HIS A 92 -1.45 10.74 -9.23
N ILE A 93 -1.32 11.05 -10.53
CA ILE A 93 -1.66 10.12 -11.61
C ILE A 93 -0.75 8.89 -11.55
N GLU A 94 0.56 9.09 -11.37
CA GLU A 94 1.52 7.99 -11.25
C GLU A 94 1.20 7.10 -10.04
N GLN A 95 0.93 7.68 -8.87
CA GLN A 95 0.54 6.90 -7.68
C GLN A 95 -0.75 6.10 -7.91
N PHE A 96 -1.75 6.70 -8.55
CA PHE A 96 -2.99 6.01 -8.88
C PHE A 96 -2.74 4.82 -9.84
N LEU A 97 -2.00 5.06 -10.93
CA LEU A 97 -1.66 4.00 -11.90
C LEU A 97 -0.88 2.88 -11.22
N TRP A 98 0.11 3.22 -10.41
CA TRP A 98 0.89 2.24 -9.66
C TRP A 98 0.03 1.43 -8.69
N ALA A 99 -0.88 2.06 -7.95
CA ALA A 99 -1.77 1.34 -7.02
C ALA A 99 -2.63 0.30 -7.76
N ARG A 100 -3.14 0.65 -8.96
CA ARG A 100 -3.94 -0.27 -9.79
C ARG A 100 -3.10 -1.39 -10.38
N LEU A 101 -1.95 -1.06 -10.96
CA LEU A 101 -1.08 -2.04 -11.61
C LEU A 101 -0.41 -2.98 -10.60
N ILE A 102 -0.05 -2.50 -9.41
CA ILE A 102 0.41 -3.35 -8.31
C ILE A 102 -0.64 -4.42 -7.98
N SER A 103 -1.90 -4.02 -7.80
CA SER A 103 -2.98 -4.96 -7.50
C SER A 103 -3.30 -5.93 -8.65
N LEU A 104 -2.85 -5.65 -9.87
CA LEU A 104 -2.98 -6.57 -11.02
C LEU A 104 -1.83 -7.58 -11.11
N HIS A 105 -0.62 -7.18 -10.72
CA HIS A 105 0.59 -8.02 -10.82
C HIS A 105 0.92 -8.79 -9.54
N LEU A 106 0.48 -8.30 -8.38
CA LEU A 106 0.76 -8.87 -7.07
C LEU A 106 -0.52 -9.41 -6.44
N SER A 107 -0.38 -10.56 -5.79
CA SER A 107 -1.41 -11.10 -4.90
C SER A 107 -1.64 -10.19 -3.69
N GLU A 108 -2.80 -10.32 -3.06
CA GLU A 108 -3.10 -9.60 -1.81
C GLU A 108 -2.05 -9.87 -0.72
N ASP A 109 -1.56 -11.12 -0.64
CA ASP A 109 -0.48 -11.53 0.26
C ASP A 109 0.82 -10.78 -0.03
N GLU A 110 1.24 -10.70 -1.30
CA GLU A 110 2.43 -9.94 -1.72
C GLU A 110 2.28 -8.43 -1.42
N VAL A 111 1.07 -7.87 -1.59
CA VAL A 111 0.79 -6.47 -1.25
C VAL A 111 0.92 -6.23 0.25
N LEU A 112 0.34 -7.10 1.09
CA LEU A 112 0.47 -7.01 2.55
C LEU A 112 1.92 -7.22 3.01
N ALA A 113 2.66 -8.10 2.34
CA ALA A 113 4.07 -8.32 2.59
C ALA A 113 4.89 -7.05 2.27
N LEU A 114 4.65 -6.42 1.12
CA LEU A 114 5.29 -5.16 0.76
C LEU A 114 4.90 -4.04 1.71
N TYR A 115 3.63 -3.96 2.07
CA TYR A 115 3.14 -2.99 3.05
C TYR A 115 3.90 -3.12 4.37
N SER A 116 4.00 -4.33 4.91
CA SER A 116 4.65 -4.60 6.19
C SER A 116 6.15 -4.32 6.13
N THR A 117 6.80 -4.73 5.04
CA THR A 117 8.23 -4.50 4.80
C THR A 117 8.56 -3.01 4.64
N LEU A 118 7.71 -2.24 3.95
CA LEU A 118 7.96 -0.83 3.62
C LEU A 118 7.35 0.14 4.64
N ALA A 119 6.62 -0.35 5.64
CA ALA A 119 6.01 0.48 6.67
C ALA A 119 7.08 1.27 7.42
N TYR A 120 7.00 2.61 7.33
CA TYR A 120 7.91 3.47 8.09
C TYR A 120 7.63 3.29 9.58
N ASN A 121 8.66 2.92 10.33
CA ASN A 121 8.54 2.59 11.74
C ASN A 121 9.15 3.66 12.66
N GLY A 122 9.48 4.85 12.15
CA GLY A 122 10.05 5.95 12.95
C GLY A 122 11.58 6.05 12.90
N GLU A 123 12.29 4.93 12.70
CA GLU A 123 13.76 4.88 12.58
C GLU A 123 14.21 4.26 11.23
N GLY A 124 13.36 3.44 10.63
CA GLY A 124 13.59 2.77 9.35
C GLY A 124 12.29 2.19 8.80
N THR A 125 12.35 0.98 8.27
CA THR A 125 11.20 0.27 7.70
C THR A 125 11.04 -1.13 8.30
N GLY A 126 9.83 -1.68 8.23
CA GLY A 126 9.52 -3.04 8.68
C GLY A 126 8.72 -3.06 9.98
N LEU A 127 7.68 -3.89 10.03
CA LEU A 127 6.81 -4.05 11.20
C LEU A 127 7.47 -4.94 12.25
N ASN A 128 8.23 -5.97 11.87
CA ASN A 128 8.89 -6.83 12.84
C ASN A 128 10.00 -6.10 13.59
N ALA A 129 10.74 -5.22 12.90
CA ALA A 129 11.69 -4.32 13.54
C ALA A 129 11.02 -3.38 14.56
N LEU A 130 9.85 -2.84 14.21
CA LEU A 130 9.03 -2.02 15.12
C LEU A 130 8.58 -2.81 16.35
N SER A 131 8.11 -4.04 16.13
CA SER A 131 7.62 -4.95 17.18
C SER A 131 8.71 -5.25 18.20
N ARG A 132 9.90 -5.61 17.72
CA ARG A 132 11.05 -5.88 18.59
C ARG A 132 11.43 -4.66 19.42
N ARG A 133 11.34 -3.45 18.86
CA ARG A 133 11.68 -2.22 19.59
C ARG A 133 10.59 -1.82 20.60
N MET A 134 9.31 -1.93 20.23
CA MET A 134 8.20 -1.50 21.09
C MET A 134 7.87 -2.49 22.21
N PHE A 135 7.94 -3.79 21.92
CA PHE A 135 7.42 -4.84 22.80
C PHE A 135 8.45 -5.91 23.15
N ALA A 136 9.67 -5.86 22.59
CA ALA A 136 10.67 -6.92 22.70
C ALA A 136 10.16 -8.30 22.23
N LYS A 137 9.20 -8.32 21.30
CA LYS A 137 8.56 -9.52 20.76
C LYS A 137 8.63 -9.56 19.24
N PRO A 138 8.72 -10.75 18.61
CA PRO A 138 8.45 -10.89 17.18
C PRO A 138 6.96 -10.66 16.88
N LEU A 139 6.61 -10.32 15.63
CA LEU A 139 5.21 -10.09 15.24
C LEU A 139 4.29 -11.27 15.54
N SER A 140 4.80 -12.51 15.47
CA SER A 140 4.04 -13.73 15.73
C SER A 140 3.54 -13.83 17.17
N ASP A 141 4.18 -13.14 18.10
CA ASP A 141 3.96 -13.28 19.54
C ASP A 141 3.21 -12.07 20.13
N LEU A 142 2.78 -11.14 19.27
CA LEU A 142 1.99 -9.99 19.69
C LEU A 142 0.56 -10.42 20.02
N ASP A 143 0.07 -9.96 21.15
CA ASP A 143 -1.37 -10.02 21.44
C ASP A 143 -2.15 -9.02 20.57
N ASP A 144 -3.48 -9.11 20.60
CA ASP A 144 -4.36 -8.25 19.80
C ASP A 144 -4.16 -6.74 20.06
N ARG A 145 -3.91 -6.35 21.32
CA ARG A 145 -3.72 -4.94 21.67
C ARG A 145 -2.35 -4.45 21.19
N GLU A 146 -1.31 -5.26 21.31
CA GLU A 146 0.04 -4.95 20.83
C GLU A 146 0.05 -4.85 19.30
N ALA A 147 -0.55 -5.81 18.60
CA ALA A 147 -0.70 -5.82 17.15
C ALA A 147 -1.47 -4.58 16.65
N ALA A 148 -2.61 -4.25 17.28
CA ALA A 148 -3.37 -3.05 16.93
C ALA A 148 -2.58 -1.76 17.20
N THR A 149 -1.81 -1.70 18.29
CA THR A 149 -0.97 -0.55 18.62
C THR A 149 0.13 -0.37 17.57
N LEU A 150 0.80 -1.46 17.21
CA LEU A 150 1.86 -1.49 16.23
C LEU A 150 1.38 -1.01 14.86
N VAL A 151 0.24 -1.54 14.38
CA VAL A 151 -0.34 -1.14 13.10
C VAL A 151 -0.83 0.31 13.15
N ALA A 152 -1.48 0.74 14.24
CA ALA A 152 -1.92 2.12 14.43
C ALA A 152 -0.75 3.11 14.35
N TYR A 153 0.40 2.76 14.94
CA TYR A 153 1.60 3.60 14.98
C TYR A 153 2.10 3.98 13.56
N THR A 154 2.02 3.06 12.61
CA THR A 154 2.49 3.26 11.21
C THR A 154 1.82 4.41 10.48
N ARG A 155 0.62 4.83 10.91
CA ARG A 155 -0.13 5.93 10.29
C ARG A 155 0.56 7.28 10.49
N ALA A 156 1.14 7.51 11.66
CA ALA A 156 1.83 8.75 11.98
C ALA A 156 2.90 8.56 13.08
N PRO A 157 4.01 7.83 12.78
CA PRO A 157 5.03 7.51 13.78
C PRO A 157 5.55 8.73 14.55
N GLY A 158 5.83 9.83 13.85
CA GLY A 158 6.37 11.05 14.46
C GLY A 158 5.39 11.83 15.33
N VAL A 159 4.08 11.59 15.19
CA VAL A 159 3.04 12.16 16.07
C VAL A 159 2.90 11.26 17.29
N TYR A 160 2.70 9.97 17.06
CA TYR A 160 2.45 8.99 18.13
C TYR A 160 3.65 8.75 19.04
N ALA A 161 4.88 8.99 18.56
CA ALA A 161 6.07 8.99 19.42
C ALA A 161 6.07 10.14 20.45
N ARG A 162 5.40 11.27 20.14
CA ARG A 162 5.32 12.44 21.03
C ARG A 162 4.05 12.49 21.86
N ASP A 163 3.02 11.76 21.45
CA ASP A 163 1.72 11.72 22.11
C ASP A 163 1.19 10.26 22.20
N PRO A 164 1.54 9.54 23.29
CA PRO A 164 1.06 8.18 23.52
C PRO A 164 -0.46 8.08 23.76
N ALA A 165 -1.11 9.18 24.18
CA ALA A 165 -2.55 9.20 24.43
C ALA A 165 -3.32 9.13 23.11
N SER A 166 -2.92 9.90 22.08
CA SER A 166 -3.54 9.79 20.76
C SER A 166 -3.27 8.44 20.08
N LEU A 167 -2.12 7.80 20.33
CA LEU A 167 -1.87 6.43 19.87
C LEU A 167 -2.86 5.44 20.48
N SER A 168 -3.09 5.54 21.80
CA SER A 168 -4.05 4.68 22.51
C SER A 168 -5.47 4.87 21.96
N ALA A 169 -5.90 6.12 21.76
CA ALA A 169 -7.19 6.41 21.14
C ALA A 169 -7.30 5.86 19.70
N ARG A 170 -6.20 5.93 18.92
CA ARG A 170 -6.18 5.37 17.56
C ARG A 170 -6.27 3.86 17.56
N ARG A 171 -5.54 3.18 18.45
CA ARG A 171 -5.61 1.72 18.67
C ARG A 171 -7.04 1.30 18.97
N ASP A 172 -7.69 1.96 19.93
CA ASP A 172 -9.03 1.57 20.35
C ASP A 172 -10.06 1.75 19.22
N ARG A 173 -9.94 2.84 18.44
CA ARG A 173 -10.73 3.00 17.21
C ARG A 173 -10.44 1.90 16.18
N LEU A 174 -9.17 1.54 15.99
CA LEU A 174 -8.78 0.50 15.04
C LEU A 174 -9.33 -0.87 15.44
N ILE A 175 -9.30 -1.22 16.72
CA ILE A 175 -9.91 -2.44 17.25
C ILE A 175 -11.43 -2.43 16.99
N SER A 176 -12.09 -1.29 17.23
CA SER A 176 -13.52 -1.14 16.93
C SER A 176 -13.82 -1.31 15.43
N ASP A 177 -13.01 -0.71 14.55
CA ASP A 177 -13.17 -0.82 13.10
C ASP A 177 -13.02 -2.30 12.66
N ALA A 178 -12.00 -3.00 13.18
CA ALA A 178 -11.75 -4.42 12.88
C ALA A 178 -12.92 -5.32 13.30
N ARG A 179 -13.50 -5.08 14.48
CA ARG A 179 -14.65 -5.85 14.98
C ARG A 179 -15.94 -5.58 14.21
N SER A 180 -16.11 -4.37 13.68
CA SER A 180 -17.32 -4.00 12.92
C SER A 180 -17.32 -4.47 11.45
N GLY A 181 -16.16 -4.89 10.94
CA GLY A 181 -16.00 -5.42 9.58
C GLY A 181 -15.97 -6.96 9.49
N LEU A 182 -16.15 -7.64 10.62
CA LEU A 182 -16.43 -9.08 10.72
C LEU A 182 -17.94 -9.30 10.68
#